data_AF-A0A9J6H801-F1
#
_entry.id   AF-A0A9J6H801-F1
#
_cell.length_a   1.000
_cell.length_b   1.000
_cell.length_c   1.000
_cell.angle_alpha   90.00
_cell.angle_beta   90.00
_cell.angle_gamma   90.00
#
_symmetry.space_group_name_H-M   'P 1'
#
loop_
_entity.id
_entity.type
_entity.pdbx_description
1 polymer ?
#
loop_
_entity_poly.entity_id
_entity_poly.type
_entity_poly.pdbx_seq_one_letter_code
_entity_poly.pdbx_strand_id
1 'polypeptide(L)'
;MCSITLFCPNFCLGCECGPDPNSDVYAEWKAQYKCKKITTSNAGRMEVEAALILSERSLAVNGLRYTIVICDGDSRSYHAIQQAKVYGSIPVEKEDCVDHVQKRMGTQLRAFQKGKQSDGGRISGKGRLTLKSHVGDIARIHNDVMATYYHVTSTDDRRNHSLCPQGTASWCKHNAAAAKSEPPPKRNYKLPENVSKSTAASAPTSC
;
A
#
# COMPACT_ATOMS: atom_id res chain seq x y z
N MET A 1 19.64 -0.24 -12.53
CA MET A 1 18.44 0.63 -12.49
C MET A 1 17.28 -0.16 -13.08
N CYS A 2 16.41 -0.75 -12.24
CA CYS A 2 15.17 -1.33 -12.73
C CYS A 2 14.20 -0.19 -13.00
N SER A 3 14.09 0.22 -14.27
CA SER A 3 12.99 1.06 -14.71
C SER A 3 11.71 0.28 -14.45
N ILE A 4 10.80 0.84 -13.64
CA ILE A 4 9.44 0.32 -13.50
C ILE A 4 8.76 0.60 -14.83
N THR A 5 9.00 -0.26 -15.82
CA THR A 5 8.33 -0.21 -17.11
C THR A 5 6.89 -0.61 -16.85
N LEU A 6 5.95 0.25 -17.24
CA LEU A 6 4.52 -0.03 -17.27
C LEU A 6 4.31 -1.43 -17.87
N PHE A 7 3.87 -2.40 -17.05
CA PHE A 7 3.63 -3.76 -17.50
C PHE A 7 2.36 -3.76 -18.36
N CYS A 8 2.52 -3.57 -19.68
CA CYS A 8 1.42 -3.68 -20.63
C CYS A 8 1.55 -5.00 -21.39
N PRO A 9 0.87 -6.07 -20.95
CA PRO A 9 1.10 -7.41 -21.49
C PRO A 9 0.57 -7.63 -22.92
N ASN A 10 -0.26 -6.72 -23.44
CA ASN A 10 -0.78 -6.74 -24.82
C ASN A 10 -0.08 -5.71 -25.73
N PHE A 11 0.93 -5.02 -25.22
CA PHE A 11 1.68 -4.04 -26.01
C PHE A 11 3.07 -4.57 -26.37
N CYS A 12 3.53 -4.22 -27.56
CA CYS A 12 4.90 -4.50 -27.97
C CYS A 12 5.38 -3.40 -28.88
N LEU A 13 6.33 -2.60 -28.38
CA LEU A 13 6.85 -1.44 -29.09
C LEU A 13 7.44 -1.78 -30.46
N GLY A 14 8.13 -2.92 -30.58
CA GLY A 14 8.66 -3.33 -31.89
C GLY A 14 7.57 -3.73 -32.88
N CYS A 15 6.38 -4.14 -32.43
CA CYS A 15 5.23 -4.29 -33.34
C CYS A 15 4.65 -2.94 -33.74
N GLU A 16 4.70 -1.95 -32.86
CA GLU A 16 4.17 -0.61 -33.11
C GLU A 16 5.05 0.19 -34.07
N CYS A 17 6.38 0.06 -33.92
CA CYS A 17 7.38 0.71 -34.78
C CYS A 17 7.80 -0.15 -35.97
N GLY A 18 7.12 -1.28 -36.20
CA GLY A 18 7.41 -2.18 -37.31
C GLY A 18 7.04 -1.55 -38.66
N PRO A 19 7.55 -2.11 -39.77
CA PRO A 19 7.13 -1.72 -41.11
C PRO A 19 5.63 -1.92 -41.30
N ASP A 20 5.02 -1.11 -42.16
CA ASP A 20 3.59 -1.23 -42.49
C ASP A 20 3.25 -2.65 -42.98
N PRO A 21 2.10 -3.24 -42.58
CA PRO A 21 1.71 -4.58 -43.00
C PRO A 21 1.63 -4.79 -44.53
N ASN A 22 1.46 -3.68 -45.27
CA ASN A 22 1.37 -3.68 -46.74
C ASN A 22 2.72 -3.42 -47.44
N SER A 23 3.81 -3.23 -46.68
CA SER A 23 5.15 -3.05 -47.24
C SER A 23 5.74 -4.40 -47.65
N ASP A 24 6.47 -4.41 -48.77
CA ASP A 24 7.21 -5.60 -49.25
C ASP A 24 8.21 -6.13 -48.21
N VAL A 25 8.69 -5.26 -47.30
CA VAL A 25 9.67 -5.59 -46.25
C VAL A 25 9.00 -6.23 -45.02
N TYR A 26 7.67 -6.14 -44.88
CA TYR A 26 6.97 -6.64 -43.69
C TYR A 26 7.08 -8.15 -43.52
N ALA A 27 7.01 -8.92 -44.60
CA ALA A 27 7.06 -10.38 -44.52
C ALA A 27 8.40 -10.88 -43.98
N GLU A 28 9.51 -10.32 -44.48
CA GLU A 28 10.87 -10.65 -44.03
C GLU A 28 11.11 -10.21 -42.59
N TRP A 29 10.69 -8.98 -42.25
CA TRP A 29 10.77 -8.47 -40.89
C TRP A 29 9.97 -9.33 -39.92
N LYS A 30 8.74 -9.70 -40.28
CA LYS A 30 7.85 -10.49 -39.42
C LYS A 30 8.38 -11.90 -39.18
N ALA A 31 9.05 -12.50 -40.18
CA ALA A 31 9.68 -13.80 -40.05
C ALA A 31 10.85 -13.80 -39.06
N GLN A 32 11.61 -12.71 -39.00
CA GLN A 32 12.74 -12.56 -38.06
C GLN A 32 12.30 -12.04 -36.68
N TYR A 33 11.21 -11.27 -36.63
CA TYR A 33 10.79 -10.54 -35.43
C TYR A 33 10.07 -11.43 -34.41
N LYS A 34 10.67 -11.56 -33.22
CA LYS A 34 10.05 -12.24 -32.09
C LYS A 34 9.22 -11.27 -31.24
N CYS A 35 7.90 -11.35 -31.42
CA CYS A 35 6.95 -10.56 -30.64
C CYS A 35 7.09 -10.82 -29.14
N LYS A 36 7.14 -9.73 -28.35
CA LYS A 36 7.22 -9.77 -26.88
C LYS A 36 5.86 -9.60 -26.19
N LYS A 37 4.76 -9.53 -26.93
CA LYS A 37 3.41 -9.55 -26.32
C LYS A 37 3.23 -10.84 -25.54
N ILE A 38 2.61 -10.73 -24.36
CA ILE A 38 2.36 -11.86 -23.46
C ILE A 38 0.97 -12.44 -23.73
N THR A 39 -0.05 -11.59 -23.82
CA THR A 39 -1.43 -11.98 -24.15
C THR A 39 -2.03 -10.98 -25.14
N THR A 40 -3.00 -11.43 -25.93
CA THR A 40 -3.82 -10.59 -26.82
C THR A 40 -5.22 -10.33 -26.27
N SER A 41 -5.49 -10.71 -25.01
CA SER A 41 -6.80 -10.55 -24.41
C SER A 41 -7.18 -9.09 -24.11
N ASN A 42 -8.49 -8.90 -23.93
CA ASN A 42 -9.08 -7.60 -23.62
C ASN A 42 -8.52 -7.02 -22.32
N ALA A 43 -8.55 -5.69 -22.19
CA ALA A 43 -7.97 -4.95 -21.05
C ALA A 43 -8.42 -5.51 -19.69
N GLY A 44 -9.69 -5.91 -19.53
CA GLY A 44 -10.21 -6.47 -18.28
C GLY A 44 -9.76 -7.90 -17.93
N ARG A 45 -9.12 -8.62 -18.85
CA ARG A 45 -8.59 -9.99 -18.66
C ARG A 45 -7.08 -10.09 -18.86
N MET A 46 -6.46 -9.06 -19.41
CA MET A 46 -5.05 -9.08 -19.79
C MET A 46 -4.13 -9.33 -18.60
N GLU A 47 -4.43 -8.77 -17.43
CA GLU A 47 -3.62 -8.97 -16.23
C GLU A 47 -3.68 -10.42 -15.75
N VAL A 48 -4.87 -11.02 -15.81
CA VAL A 48 -5.11 -12.41 -15.36
C VAL A 48 -4.38 -13.39 -16.26
N GLU A 49 -4.56 -13.27 -17.57
CA GLU A 49 -3.90 -14.15 -18.53
C GLU A 49 -2.38 -13.96 -18.53
N ALA A 50 -1.91 -12.71 -18.45
CA ALA A 50 -0.49 -12.44 -18.39
C ALA A 50 0.15 -13.07 -17.15
N ALA A 51 -0.52 -13.01 -15.99
CA ALA A 51 -0.03 -13.59 -14.75
C ALA A 51 0.09 -15.12 -14.83
N LEU A 52 -0.87 -15.79 -15.46
CA LEU A 52 -0.81 -17.23 -15.73
C LEU A 52 0.36 -17.59 -16.67
N ILE A 53 0.42 -16.94 -17.83
CA ILE A 53 1.46 -17.19 -18.85
C ILE A 53 2.86 -16.94 -18.27
N LEU A 54 3.03 -15.88 -17.49
CA LEU A 54 4.32 -15.57 -16.85
C LEU A 54 4.70 -16.63 -15.81
N SER A 55 3.74 -17.11 -15.02
CA SER A 55 3.99 -18.13 -14.00
C SER A 55 4.39 -19.46 -14.64
N GLU A 56 3.69 -19.87 -15.70
CA GLU A 56 4.03 -21.09 -16.45
C GLU A 56 5.38 -20.97 -17.15
N ARG A 57 5.65 -19.83 -17.81
CA ARG A 57 6.94 -19.57 -18.47
C ARG A 57 8.10 -19.56 -17.49
N SER A 58 7.91 -18.98 -16.30
CA SER A 58 8.93 -18.96 -15.25
C SER A 58 9.39 -20.38 -14.89
N LEU A 59 8.43 -21.30 -14.74
CA LEU A 59 8.73 -22.71 -14.46
C LEU A 59 9.37 -23.41 -15.66
N ALA A 60 8.81 -23.23 -16.86
CA ALA A 60 9.25 -23.96 -18.06
C ALA A 60 10.63 -23.52 -18.58
N VAL A 61 10.92 -22.22 -18.53
CA VAL A 61 12.13 -21.64 -19.12
C VAL A 61 13.24 -21.51 -18.08
N ASN A 62 12.90 -21.04 -16.88
CA ASN A 62 13.88 -20.67 -15.87
C ASN A 62 13.93 -21.66 -14.70
N GLY A 63 12.98 -22.60 -14.60
CA GLY A 63 12.86 -23.49 -13.44
C GLY A 63 12.52 -22.73 -12.15
N LEU A 64 12.02 -21.49 -12.25
CA LEU A 64 11.75 -20.62 -11.12
C LEU A 64 10.27 -20.64 -10.75
N ARG A 65 9.99 -20.34 -9.47
CA ARG A 65 8.63 -20.30 -8.92
C ARG A 65 8.44 -19.00 -8.17
N TYR A 66 7.31 -18.35 -8.39
CA TYR A 66 6.89 -17.21 -7.57
C TYR A 66 6.27 -17.73 -6.28
N THR A 67 6.81 -17.31 -5.14
CA THR A 67 6.24 -17.59 -3.81
C THR A 67 5.28 -16.50 -3.38
N ILE A 68 5.53 -15.26 -3.78
CA ILE A 68 4.74 -14.07 -3.43
C ILE A 68 4.34 -13.35 -4.72
N VAL A 69 3.07 -12.97 -4.80
CA VAL A 69 2.55 -12.12 -5.88
C VAL A 69 1.96 -10.85 -5.28
N ILE A 70 2.50 -9.70 -5.69
CA ILE A 70 2.00 -8.39 -5.29
C ILE A 70 0.84 -8.02 -6.21
N CYS A 71 -0.32 -7.70 -5.63
CA CYS A 71 -1.52 -7.35 -6.37
C CYS A 71 -2.13 -6.02 -5.91
N ASP A 72 -2.87 -5.37 -6.80
CA ASP A 72 -3.76 -4.26 -6.47
C ASP A 72 -5.09 -4.86 -5.98
N GLY A 73 -5.47 -4.62 -4.72
CA GLY A 73 -6.81 -4.93 -4.18
C GLY A 73 -7.38 -6.31 -4.45
N ASP A 74 -8.62 -6.35 -4.95
CA ASP A 74 -9.35 -7.55 -5.34
C ASP A 74 -8.74 -8.20 -6.59
N SER A 75 -7.75 -9.05 -6.33
CA SER A 75 -6.86 -9.56 -7.36
C SER A 75 -7.40 -10.81 -8.05
N ARG A 76 -8.13 -10.61 -9.15
CA ARG A 76 -8.58 -11.70 -10.04
C ARG A 76 -7.41 -12.56 -10.54
N SER A 77 -6.24 -11.96 -10.74
CA SER A 77 -5.02 -12.64 -11.18
C SER A 77 -4.51 -13.65 -10.16
N TYR A 78 -4.53 -13.31 -8.87
CA TYR A 78 -4.16 -14.24 -7.79
C TYR A 78 -5.09 -15.45 -7.75
N HIS A 79 -6.41 -15.22 -7.82
CA HIS A 79 -7.39 -16.30 -7.84
C HIS A 79 -7.17 -17.24 -9.03
N ALA A 80 -6.85 -16.68 -10.21
CA ALA A 80 -6.55 -17.49 -11.38
C ALA A 80 -5.28 -18.32 -11.20
N ILE A 81 -4.19 -17.76 -10.67
CA ILE A 81 -2.95 -18.51 -10.37
C ILE A 81 -3.25 -19.66 -9.40
N GLN A 82 -4.02 -19.38 -8.34
CA GLN A 82 -4.34 -20.38 -7.32
C GLN A 82 -5.24 -21.49 -7.86
N GLN A 83 -6.21 -21.16 -8.72
CA GLN A 83 -7.04 -22.14 -9.41
C GLN A 83 -6.25 -22.99 -10.41
N ALA A 84 -5.34 -22.36 -11.16
CA ALA A 84 -4.52 -23.04 -12.15
C ALA A 84 -3.46 -23.97 -11.53
N LYS A 85 -3.16 -23.84 -10.24
CA LYS A 85 -2.15 -24.64 -9.52
C LYS A 85 -0.83 -24.73 -10.29
N VAL A 86 -0.35 -23.59 -10.79
CA VAL A 86 0.82 -23.51 -11.71
C VAL A 86 2.07 -24.18 -11.15
N TYR A 87 2.23 -24.19 -9.82
CA TYR A 87 3.38 -24.80 -9.13
C TYR A 87 3.02 -26.08 -8.36
N GLY A 88 1.88 -26.71 -8.68
CA GLY A 88 1.44 -27.95 -8.04
C GLY A 88 1.02 -27.75 -6.59
N SER A 89 1.79 -28.31 -5.65
CA SER A 89 1.47 -28.31 -4.21
C SER A 89 1.99 -27.09 -3.45
N ILE A 90 2.81 -26.23 -4.08
CA ILE A 90 3.39 -25.06 -3.42
C ILE A 90 2.40 -23.90 -3.52
N PRO A 91 1.91 -23.35 -2.39
CA PRO A 91 1.03 -22.20 -2.42
C PRO A 91 1.78 -20.94 -2.84
N VAL A 92 1.07 -20.05 -3.51
CA VAL A 92 1.52 -18.68 -3.79
C VAL A 92 0.82 -17.78 -2.79
N GLU A 93 1.55 -16.90 -2.14
CA GLU A 93 1.02 -15.92 -1.19
C GLU A 93 0.68 -14.60 -1.89
N LYS A 94 -0.39 -13.95 -1.43
CA LYS A 94 -0.82 -12.65 -1.93
C LYS A 94 -0.33 -11.56 -0.98
N GLU A 95 0.35 -10.56 -1.54
CA GLU A 95 0.59 -9.29 -0.85
C GLU A 95 -0.12 -8.14 -1.56
N ASP A 96 -0.58 -7.16 -0.77
CA ASP A 96 -1.22 -5.96 -1.30
C ASP A 96 -0.17 -4.89 -1.63
N CYS A 97 -0.33 -4.23 -2.77
CA CYS A 97 0.50 -3.08 -3.13
C CYS A 97 0.38 -1.95 -2.09
N VAL A 98 1.50 -1.33 -1.71
CA VAL A 98 1.55 -0.22 -0.75
C VAL A 98 0.65 0.95 -1.18
N ASP A 99 0.61 1.26 -2.48
CA ASP A 99 -0.27 2.29 -3.02
C ASP A 99 -1.74 1.92 -2.85
N HIS A 100 -2.09 0.64 -2.98
CA HIS A 100 -3.45 0.16 -2.72
C HIS A 100 -3.82 0.33 -1.25
N VAL A 101 -2.93 -0.11 -0.35
CA VAL A 101 -3.11 0.04 1.10
C VAL A 101 -3.31 1.51 1.47
N GLN A 102 -2.49 2.41 0.93
CA GLN A 102 -2.60 3.84 1.18
C GLN A 102 -3.92 4.41 0.64
N LYS A 103 -4.35 4.03 -0.58
CA LYS A 103 -5.64 4.45 -1.14
C LYS A 103 -6.81 3.99 -0.27
N ARG A 104 -6.79 2.73 0.18
CA ARG A 104 -7.82 2.13 1.04
C ARG A 104 -7.93 2.86 2.37
N MET A 105 -6.80 3.06 3.07
CA MET A 105 -6.75 3.83 4.31
C MET A 105 -7.25 5.27 4.11
N GLY A 106 -6.80 5.94 3.04
CA GLY A 106 -7.23 7.30 2.71
C GLY A 106 -8.73 7.39 2.43
N THR A 107 -9.32 6.40 1.77
CA THR A 107 -10.76 6.35 1.50
C THR A 107 -11.56 6.15 2.77
N GLN A 108 -11.15 5.23 3.65
CA GLN A 108 -11.78 5.06 4.97
C GLN A 108 -11.71 6.36 5.78
N LEU A 109 -10.55 7.00 5.85
CA LEU A 109 -10.39 8.29 6.56
C LEU A 109 -11.33 9.38 6.02
N ARG A 110 -11.46 9.50 4.70
CA ARG A 110 -12.41 10.44 4.08
C ARG A 110 -13.86 10.08 4.39
N ALA A 111 -14.21 8.79 4.43
CA ALA A 111 -15.54 8.34 4.82
C ALA A 111 -15.84 8.69 6.30
N PHE A 112 -14.88 8.45 7.20
CA PHE A 112 -14.97 8.84 8.60
C PHE A 112 -15.12 10.37 8.79
N GLN A 113 -14.38 11.18 8.03
CA GLN A 113 -14.52 12.65 8.07
C GLN A 113 -15.90 13.14 7.58
N LYS A 114 -16.52 12.41 6.66
CA LYS A 114 -17.86 12.76 6.13
C LYS A 114 -18.99 12.27 7.03
N GLY A 115 -18.76 11.26 7.86
CA GLY A 115 -19.72 10.77 8.84
C GLY A 115 -20.01 11.81 9.92
N LYS A 116 -21.29 12.01 10.25
CA LYS A 116 -21.69 12.76 11.46
C LYS A 116 -21.32 11.89 12.67
N GLN A 117 -20.44 12.39 13.53
CA GLN A 117 -20.26 11.80 14.86
C GLN A 117 -21.54 12.02 15.67
N SER A 118 -21.89 11.07 16.55
CA SER A 118 -23.06 11.19 17.45
C SER A 118 -23.00 12.41 18.38
N ASP A 119 -21.85 13.07 18.46
CA ASP A 119 -21.54 14.18 19.35
C ASP A 119 -21.46 15.55 18.62
N GLY A 120 -22.02 15.66 17.40
CA GLY A 120 -22.19 16.93 16.68
C GLY A 120 -20.91 17.58 16.11
N GLY A 121 -19.72 17.12 16.50
CA GLY A 121 -18.44 17.60 15.98
C GLY A 121 -18.06 17.00 14.62
N ARG A 122 -17.59 17.83 13.68
CA ARG A 122 -16.84 17.38 12.50
C ARG A 122 -15.37 17.24 12.90
N ILE A 123 -14.71 16.14 12.56
CA ILE A 123 -13.24 16.02 12.69
C ILE A 123 -12.62 16.97 11.66
N SER A 124 -12.43 18.23 12.06
CA SER A 124 -11.73 19.26 11.32
C SER A 124 -10.34 19.39 11.93
N GLY A 125 -9.36 18.79 11.26
CA GLY A 125 -7.95 18.93 11.60
C GLY A 125 -7.16 19.07 10.31
N LYS A 126 -6.68 20.28 10.01
CA LYS A 126 -5.53 20.48 9.11
C LYS A 126 -4.26 20.00 9.83
N GLY A 127 -4.24 18.72 10.18
CA GLY A 127 -3.13 18.01 10.82
C GLY A 127 -2.65 16.96 9.85
N ARG A 128 -1.63 17.35 9.10
CA ARG A 128 -0.96 16.55 8.06
C ARG A 128 -0.57 15.20 8.67
N LEU A 129 -1.32 14.14 8.37
CA LEU A 129 -0.91 12.74 8.57
C LEU A 129 0.24 12.46 7.60
N THR A 130 1.42 12.96 7.96
CA THR A 130 2.64 12.89 7.16
C THR A 130 3.31 11.53 7.35
N LEU A 131 2.60 10.45 7.02
CA LEU A 131 3.19 9.11 6.87
C LEU A 131 4.21 9.05 5.71
N LYS A 132 4.30 10.12 4.91
CA LYS A 132 5.26 10.27 3.81
C LYS A 132 6.67 10.70 4.24
N SER A 133 6.89 11.06 5.50
CA SER A 133 8.17 11.68 5.93
C SER A 133 9.32 10.69 6.09
N HIS A 134 9.02 9.39 6.12
CA HIS A 134 9.96 8.35 6.57
C HIS A 134 9.95 7.11 5.67
N VAL A 135 9.97 7.32 4.35
CA VAL A 135 10.08 6.23 3.37
C VAL A 135 11.31 5.37 3.68
N GLY A 136 11.10 4.07 3.94
CA GLY A 136 12.16 3.10 4.23
C GLY A 136 12.38 2.76 5.71
N ASP A 137 11.71 3.44 6.65
CA ASP A 137 11.83 3.16 8.09
C ASP A 137 10.45 2.80 8.70
N ILE A 138 10.11 1.52 8.61
CA ILE A 138 8.82 0.98 9.08
C ILE A 138 8.66 1.16 10.59
N ALA A 139 9.75 1.01 11.36
CA ALA A 139 9.73 1.16 12.80
C ALA A 139 9.38 2.61 13.20
N ARG A 140 9.97 3.59 12.52
CA ARG A 140 9.66 5.01 12.75
C ARG A 140 8.24 5.37 12.34
N ILE A 141 7.75 4.85 11.21
CA ILE A 141 6.36 5.02 10.79
C ILE A 141 5.40 4.45 11.86
N HIS A 142 5.67 3.25 12.35
CA HIS A 142 4.88 2.63 13.41
C HIS A 142 4.88 3.50 14.67
N ASN A 143 6.06 3.98 15.10
CA ASN A 143 6.19 4.82 16.27
C ASN A 143 5.45 6.16 16.13
N ASP A 144 5.45 6.77 14.95
CA ASP A 144 4.71 8.02 14.70
C ASP A 144 3.18 7.83 14.74
N VAL A 145 2.69 6.69 14.23
CA VAL A 145 1.27 6.31 14.34
C VAL A 145 0.90 6.11 15.80
N MET A 146 1.72 5.34 16.53
CA MET A 146 1.49 5.09 17.96
C MET A 146 1.64 6.34 18.80
N ALA A 147 2.55 7.26 18.44
CA ALA A 147 2.67 8.56 19.08
C ALA A 147 1.38 9.36 18.98
N THR A 148 0.72 9.34 17.82
CA THR A 148 -0.57 10.00 17.63
C THR A 148 -1.66 9.34 18.48
N TYR A 149 -1.71 8.01 18.49
CA TYR A 149 -2.66 7.26 19.30
C TYR A 149 -2.51 7.55 20.80
N TYR A 150 -1.29 7.44 21.34
CA TYR A 150 -0.99 7.76 22.73
C TYR A 150 -1.24 9.22 23.04
N HIS A 151 -0.95 10.13 22.12
CA HIS A 151 -1.26 11.55 22.30
C HIS A 151 -2.75 11.77 22.48
N VAL A 152 -3.60 11.16 21.65
CA VAL A 152 -5.07 11.35 21.72
C VAL A 152 -5.68 10.65 22.93
N THR A 153 -5.17 9.48 23.32
CA THR A 153 -5.69 8.68 24.45
C THR A 153 -5.12 9.08 25.82
N SER A 154 -4.02 9.82 25.85
CA SER A 154 -3.41 10.35 27.07
C SER A 154 -4.36 11.25 27.86
N THR A 155 -4.41 11.08 29.17
CA THR A 155 -5.17 11.96 30.09
C THR A 155 -4.22 12.78 30.97
N ASP A 156 -4.74 13.76 31.70
CA ASP A 156 -3.93 14.53 32.66
C ASP A 156 -3.38 13.64 33.78
N ASP A 157 -4.13 12.59 34.15
CA ASP A 157 -3.76 11.60 35.18
C ASP A 157 -2.85 10.48 34.62
N ARG A 158 -3.04 10.08 33.35
CA ARG A 158 -2.26 9.06 32.66
C ARG A 158 -1.65 9.65 31.39
N ARG A 159 -0.54 10.34 31.56
CA ARG A 159 0.17 11.02 30.48
C ARG A 159 1.02 10.04 29.67
N ASN A 160 0.73 9.89 28.38
CA ASN A 160 1.53 9.07 27.48
C ASN A 160 1.98 9.88 26.26
N HIS A 161 3.17 10.47 26.39
CA HIS A 161 3.84 11.26 25.34
C HIS A 161 5.23 10.71 24.99
N SER A 162 5.49 9.45 25.36
CA SER A 162 6.78 8.76 25.21
C SER A 162 7.28 8.71 23.77
N LEU A 163 6.37 8.41 22.83
CA LEU A 163 6.68 8.31 21.39
C LEU A 163 6.54 9.64 20.64
N CYS A 164 6.08 10.71 21.29
CA CYS A 164 5.99 12.01 20.65
C CYS A 164 7.40 12.60 20.43
N PRO A 165 7.62 13.39 19.36
CA PRO A 165 8.91 14.02 19.13
C PRO A 165 9.31 14.90 20.31
N GLN A 166 10.61 14.96 20.59
CA GLN A 166 11.18 15.76 21.66
C GLN A 166 11.66 17.12 21.15
N GLY A 167 11.82 18.06 22.07
CA GLY A 167 12.38 19.38 21.76
C GLY A 167 11.33 20.49 21.60
N THR A 168 11.82 21.72 21.53
CA THR A 168 11.01 22.95 21.56
C THR A 168 10.14 23.15 20.32
N ALA A 169 10.51 22.53 19.19
CA ALA A 169 9.76 22.50 17.94
C ALA A 169 8.81 21.28 17.82
N SER A 170 8.67 20.48 18.88
CA SER A 170 7.74 19.36 18.88
C SER A 170 6.30 19.85 18.73
N TRP A 171 5.52 19.17 17.90
CA TRP A 171 4.08 19.40 17.83
C TRP A 171 3.36 18.96 19.13
N CYS A 172 3.98 18.08 19.92
CA CYS A 172 3.47 17.70 21.22
C CYS A 172 3.74 18.83 22.22
N LYS A 173 2.70 19.60 22.55
CA LYS A 173 2.81 20.72 23.49
C LYS A 173 3.35 20.32 24.86
N HIS A 174 3.12 19.08 25.30
CA HIS A 174 3.66 18.55 26.55
C HIS A 174 5.18 18.41 26.50
N ASN A 175 5.71 17.68 25.52
CA ASN A 175 7.16 17.53 25.34
C ASN A 175 7.84 18.86 24.99
N ALA A 176 7.18 19.73 24.22
CA ALA A 176 7.69 21.07 23.92
C ALA A 176 7.78 21.94 25.18
N ALA A 177 6.79 21.89 26.08
CA ALA A 177 6.82 22.59 27.37
C ALA A 177 7.91 22.01 28.27
N ALA A 178 8.06 20.68 28.34
CA ALA A 178 9.14 20.03 29.08
C ALA A 178 10.53 20.47 28.58
N ALA A 179 10.73 20.54 27.27
CA ALA A 179 11.97 21.02 26.67
C ALA A 179 12.24 22.52 26.93
N LYS A 180 11.18 23.32 27.16
CA LYS A 180 11.26 24.74 27.55
C LYS A 180 11.30 24.95 29.07
N SER A 181 11.23 23.87 29.87
CA SER A 181 11.06 23.93 31.33
C SER A 181 9.80 24.69 31.78
N GLU A 182 8.73 24.62 30.98
CA GLU A 182 7.41 25.22 31.27
C GLU A 182 6.43 24.16 31.81
N PRO A 183 5.42 24.57 32.61
CA PRO A 183 4.39 23.64 33.05
C PRO A 183 3.58 23.12 31.85
N PRO A 184 3.26 21.82 31.80
CA PRO A 184 2.54 21.25 30.68
C PRO A 184 1.11 21.79 30.61
N PRO A 185 0.59 22.09 29.40
CA PRO A 185 -0.76 22.61 29.25
C PRO A 185 -1.80 21.57 29.67
N LYS A 186 -2.89 22.05 30.31
CA LYS A 186 -4.04 21.20 30.67
C LYS A 186 -4.77 20.71 29.41
N ARG A 187 -5.27 19.48 29.45
CA ARG A 187 -6.02 18.89 28.35
C ARG A 187 -7.50 19.29 28.42
N ASN A 188 -7.98 19.95 27.37
CA ASN A 188 -9.38 20.35 27.26
C ASN A 188 -10.30 19.25 26.72
N TYR A 189 -9.75 18.17 26.17
CA TYR A 189 -10.51 17.09 25.53
C TYR A 189 -10.11 15.73 26.08
N LYS A 190 -11.11 14.96 26.54
CA LYS A 190 -10.98 13.59 27.04
C LYS A 190 -11.70 12.66 26.06
N LEU A 191 -10.95 11.76 25.42
CA LEU A 191 -11.56 10.66 24.69
C LEU A 191 -12.27 9.75 25.70
N PRO A 192 -13.56 9.43 25.52
CA PRO A 192 -14.24 8.55 26.46
C PRO A 192 -13.61 7.14 26.44
N GLU A 193 -13.48 6.54 27.63
CA GLU A 193 -12.69 5.33 27.92
C GLU A 193 -13.09 4.11 27.08
N ASN A 194 -14.35 4.05 26.65
CA ASN A 194 -14.86 3.00 25.78
C ASN A 194 -14.29 3.06 24.35
N VAL A 195 -13.94 4.25 23.86
CA VAL A 195 -13.34 4.47 22.53
C VAL A 195 -11.84 4.19 22.55
N SER A 196 -11.15 4.47 23.67
CA SER A 196 -9.73 4.15 23.82
C SER A 196 -9.47 2.65 24.00
N LYS A 197 -10.36 1.91 24.66
CA LYS A 197 -10.21 0.46 24.88
C LYS A 197 -10.49 -0.38 23.63
N SER A 198 -11.47 0.00 22.79
CA SER A 198 -11.82 -0.76 21.57
C SER A 198 -10.73 -0.71 20.50
N THR A 199 -9.92 0.35 20.49
CA THR A 199 -8.80 0.54 19.57
C THR A 199 -7.52 -0.21 19.98
N ALA A 200 -7.34 -0.52 21.27
CA ALA A 200 -6.21 -1.31 21.76
C ALA A 200 -6.39 -2.83 21.52
N ALA A 201 -7.63 -3.31 21.47
CA ALA A 201 -7.94 -4.74 21.35
C ALA A 201 -7.74 -5.33 19.94
N SER A 202 -7.35 -4.51 18.95
CA SER A 202 -7.14 -4.91 17.56
C SER A 202 -5.68 -4.87 17.10
N ALA A 203 -4.73 -4.68 18.01
CA ALA A 203 -3.31 -4.89 17.71
C ALA A 203 -3.08 -6.39 17.44
N PRO A 204 -2.49 -6.78 16.29
CA PRO A 204 -2.20 -8.18 16.01
C PRO A 204 -1.24 -8.68 17.08
N THR A 205 -1.67 -9.73 17.79
CA THR A 205 -0.78 -10.53 18.63
C THR A 205 0.27 -11.09 17.69
N SER A 206 1.53 -10.67 17.89
CA SER A 206 2.68 -11.17 17.15
C SER A 206 2.68 -12.70 17.16
N CYS A 207 2.72 -13.29 15.97
CA CYS A 207 3.22 -14.64 15.73
C CYS A 207 4.49 -14.49 14.90
#